data_AF-A0A1H1CMJ6-F1
#
_entry.id   AF-A0A1H1CMJ6-F1
#
_cell.length_a   1.000
_cell.length_b   1.000
_cell.length_c   1.000
_cell.angle_alpha   90.00
_cell.angle_beta   90.00
_cell.angle_gamma   90.00
#
_symmetry.space_group_name_H-M   'P 1'
#
loop_
_entity.id
_entity.type
_entity.pdbx_description
1 polymer ?
#
loop_
_entity_poly.entity_id
_entity_poly.type
_entity_poly.pdbx_seq_one_letter_code
_entity_poly.pdbx_strand_id
1 'polypeptide(L)'
;MGTLILRSTLLFLVASASLGARAASPDADQARRIAEQFLATKQAAAGPQEAYEASEVVAADLDGDGEAEVVVLWTMLGPTYWHHGVTVLARKGQRYVPAGEAEEPLGSVEGMAVRNGAIELKTKWPGPNDARCCPTVPKTLRYRWSGGRLTPAK
;
A
#
# COMPACT_ATOMS: atom_id res chain seq x y z
N MET A 1 -73.71 8.68 -31.80
CA MET A 1 -72.35 9.20 -32.12
C MET A 1 -71.74 9.71 -30.83
N GLY A 2 -70.88 8.90 -30.18
CA GLY A 2 -70.20 9.26 -28.94
C GLY A 2 -68.83 8.59 -28.92
N THR A 3 -67.78 9.41 -29.01
CA THR A 3 -66.40 9.02 -29.31
C THR A 3 -65.67 8.54 -28.04
N LEU A 4 -65.04 7.37 -28.10
CA LEU A 4 -64.21 6.79 -27.03
C LEU A 4 -62.82 7.44 -27.07
N ILE A 5 -62.39 8.09 -25.99
CA ILE A 5 -61.04 8.67 -25.86
C ILE A 5 -60.14 7.67 -25.15
N LEU A 6 -59.21 7.09 -25.91
CA LEU A 6 -58.19 6.15 -25.45
C LEU A 6 -57.05 6.93 -24.75
N ARG A 7 -56.96 6.83 -23.43
CA ARG A 7 -55.86 7.43 -22.66
C ARG A 7 -54.58 6.59 -22.84
N SER A 8 -53.62 7.14 -23.57
CA SER A 8 -52.26 6.59 -23.68
C SER A 8 -51.51 6.79 -22.38
N THR A 9 -51.21 5.68 -21.69
CA THR A 9 -50.36 5.64 -20.51
C THR A 9 -48.90 5.64 -20.97
N LEU A 10 -48.22 6.79 -20.92
CA LEU A 10 -46.77 6.86 -21.13
C LEU A 10 -46.06 6.35 -19.88
N LEU A 11 -45.48 5.16 -19.95
CA LEU A 11 -44.65 4.57 -18.91
C LEU A 11 -43.23 5.14 -19.04
N PHE A 12 -42.84 6.09 -18.18
CA PHE A 12 -41.45 6.55 -18.09
C PHE A 12 -40.60 5.49 -17.36
N LEU A 13 -39.86 4.70 -18.13
CA LEU A 13 -38.76 3.88 -17.62
C LEU A 13 -37.59 4.81 -17.25
N VAL A 14 -37.45 5.10 -15.95
CA VAL A 14 -36.24 5.73 -15.41
C VAL A 14 -35.17 4.65 -15.33
N ALA A 15 -34.26 4.66 -16.29
CA ALA A 15 -33.05 3.85 -16.25
C ALA A 15 -32.12 4.41 -15.16
N SER A 16 -32.18 3.83 -13.96
CA SER A 16 -31.19 4.07 -12.91
C SER A 16 -29.85 3.49 -13.37
N ALA A 17 -29.03 4.32 -14.02
CA ALA A 17 -27.63 4.02 -14.26
C ALA A 17 -26.90 4.07 -12.91
N SER A 18 -26.76 2.92 -12.27
CA SER A 18 -25.87 2.74 -11.11
C SER A 18 -24.43 2.85 -11.60
N LEU A 19 -23.94 4.07 -11.78
CA LEU A 19 -22.50 4.29 -11.84
C LEU A 19 -21.95 3.88 -10.47
N GLY A 20 -21.25 2.74 -10.43
CA GLY A 20 -20.51 2.33 -9.25
C GLY A 20 -19.55 3.45 -8.87
N ALA A 21 -19.85 4.16 -7.79
CA ALA A 21 -18.94 5.14 -7.23
C ALA A 21 -17.71 4.38 -6.70
N ARG A 22 -16.65 4.32 -7.51
CA ARG A 22 -15.34 3.85 -7.06
C ARG A 22 -14.87 4.86 -6.01
N ALA A 23 -14.57 4.37 -4.81
CA ALA A 23 -14.13 5.25 -3.73
C ALA A 23 -12.86 5.96 -4.17
N ALA A 24 -12.76 7.27 -3.89
CA ALA A 24 -11.55 8.02 -4.18
C ALA A 24 -10.34 7.37 -3.51
N SER A 25 -9.18 7.45 -4.17
CA SER A 25 -7.90 7.03 -3.61
C SER A 25 -7.66 7.71 -2.26
N PRO A 26 -7.05 7.03 -1.27
CA PRO A 26 -6.74 7.65 0.01
C PRO A 26 -5.86 8.88 -0.18
N ASP A 27 -6.24 9.99 0.45
CA ASP A 27 -5.32 11.12 0.63
C ASP A 27 -4.20 10.75 1.63
N ALA A 28 -3.22 11.63 1.80
CA ALA A 28 -2.06 11.37 2.66
C ALA A 28 -2.44 11.10 4.13
N ASP A 29 -3.44 11.80 4.66
CA ASP A 29 -3.88 11.62 6.05
C ASP A 29 -4.65 10.32 6.23
N GLN A 30 -5.47 9.95 5.24
CA GLN A 30 -6.16 8.66 5.18
C GLN A 30 -5.14 7.52 5.09
N ALA A 31 -4.14 7.63 4.21
CA ALA A 31 -3.08 6.66 4.05
C ALA A 31 -2.29 6.48 5.37
N ARG A 32 -1.96 7.58 6.06
CA ARG A 32 -1.29 7.51 7.37
C ARG A 32 -2.11 6.76 8.41
N ARG A 33 -3.41 7.04 8.53
CA ARG A 33 -4.30 6.32 9.45
C ARG A 33 -4.43 4.83 9.12
N ILE A 34 -4.45 4.49 7.84
CA ILE A 34 -4.44 3.09 7.37
C ILE A 34 -3.13 2.39 7.81
N ALA A 35 -1.99 3.05 7.61
CA ALA A 35 -0.69 2.54 8.04
C ALA A 35 -0.60 2.37 9.57
N GLU A 36 -1.09 3.35 10.34
CA GLU A 36 -1.15 3.29 11.81
C GLU A 36 -1.95 2.07 12.30
N GLN A 37 -3.10 1.77 11.67
CA GLN A 37 -3.91 0.58 12.00
C GLN A 37 -3.17 -0.74 11.68
N PHE A 38 -2.47 -0.77 10.55
CA PHE A 38 -1.63 -1.92 10.19
C PHE A 38 -0.50 -2.12 11.20
N LEU A 39 0.22 -1.06 11.57
CA LEU A 39 1.31 -1.15 12.53
C LEU A 39 0.84 -1.48 13.94
N ALA A 40 -0.34 -1.02 14.36
CA ALA A 40 -0.95 -1.46 15.61
C ALA A 40 -1.18 -2.99 15.62
N THR A 41 -1.51 -3.58 14.48
CA THR A 41 -1.64 -5.04 14.35
C THR A 41 -0.29 -5.75 14.44
N LYS A 42 0.77 -5.22 13.80
CA LYS A 42 2.14 -5.73 13.94
C LYS A 42 2.62 -5.62 15.39
N GLN A 43 2.39 -4.47 16.03
CA GLN A 43 2.75 -4.20 17.42
C GLN A 43 2.06 -5.15 18.41
N ALA A 44 0.79 -5.49 18.17
CA ALA A 44 0.05 -6.44 19.01
C ALA A 44 0.61 -7.88 18.92
N ALA A 45 1.30 -8.22 17.83
CA ALA A 45 1.95 -9.51 17.63
C ALA A 45 3.45 -9.49 17.99
N ALA A 46 3.98 -8.33 18.38
CA ALA A 46 5.40 -8.12 18.61
C ALA A 46 5.87 -8.69 19.96
N GLY A 47 7.18 -8.92 20.09
CA GLY A 47 7.80 -9.21 21.38
C GLY A 47 7.71 -8.02 22.35
N PRO A 48 7.85 -8.23 23.67
CA PRO A 48 7.66 -7.18 24.68
C PRO A 48 8.59 -5.95 24.56
N GLN A 49 9.70 -6.10 23.83
CA GLN A 49 10.71 -5.05 23.64
C GLN A 49 10.86 -4.64 22.17
N GLU A 50 9.93 -5.07 21.32
CA GLU A 50 9.90 -4.71 19.91
C GLU A 50 8.89 -3.60 19.67
N ALA A 51 9.28 -2.59 18.89
CA ALA A 51 8.42 -1.50 18.46
C ALA A 51 8.35 -1.45 16.94
N TYR A 52 7.19 -1.08 16.39
CA TYR A 52 6.99 -0.90 14.95
C TYR A 52 6.64 0.55 14.63
N GLU A 53 7.36 1.15 13.70
CA GLU A 53 7.17 2.54 13.28
C GLU A 53 7.07 2.65 11.76
N ALA A 54 6.21 3.55 11.28
CA ALA A 54 6.17 3.90 9.86
C ALA A 54 7.24 4.96 9.58
N SER A 55 8.09 4.72 8.60
CA SER A 55 9.05 5.72 8.12
C SER A 55 8.49 6.51 6.95
N GLU A 56 7.83 5.84 6.00
CA GLU A 56 7.18 6.49 4.85
C GLU A 56 5.89 5.76 4.46
N VAL A 57 4.89 6.53 4.03
CA VAL A 57 3.58 6.02 3.61
C VAL A 57 3.19 6.68 2.30
N VAL A 58 2.86 5.89 1.29
CA VAL A 58 2.49 6.38 -0.05
C VAL A 58 1.22 5.68 -0.52
N ALA A 59 0.22 6.45 -0.94
CA ALA A 59 -0.94 5.91 -1.66
C ALA A 59 -0.69 6.01 -3.18
N ALA A 60 -0.78 4.89 -3.89
CA ALA A 60 -0.57 4.82 -5.33
C ALA A 60 -1.26 3.58 -5.92
N ASP A 61 -1.73 3.71 -7.16
CA ASP A 61 -2.18 2.58 -7.97
C ASP A 61 -0.94 1.82 -8.49
N LEU A 62 -0.72 0.61 -7.95
CA LEU A 62 0.50 -0.18 -8.22
C LEU A 62 0.32 -1.15 -9.39
N ASP A 63 -0.88 -1.67 -9.59
CA ASP A 63 -1.18 -2.69 -10.60
C ASP A 63 -1.97 -2.16 -11.80
N GLY A 64 -2.39 -0.90 -11.77
CA GLY A 64 -3.06 -0.18 -12.85
C GLY A 64 -4.56 -0.45 -12.93
N ASP A 65 -5.18 -0.98 -11.87
CA ASP A 65 -6.62 -1.27 -11.85
C ASP A 65 -7.47 -0.03 -11.52
N GLY A 66 -6.86 1.10 -11.19
CA GLY A 66 -7.53 2.35 -10.82
C GLY A 66 -8.05 2.39 -9.38
N GLU A 67 -7.72 1.43 -8.53
CA GLU A 67 -7.78 1.50 -7.07
C GLU A 67 -6.35 1.73 -6.54
N ALA A 68 -6.20 2.63 -5.58
CA ALA A 68 -4.88 2.89 -5.00
C ALA A 68 -4.63 1.96 -3.81
N GLU A 69 -3.46 1.33 -3.79
CA GLU A 69 -2.87 0.68 -2.64
C GLU A 69 -2.23 1.71 -1.70
N VAL A 70 -2.00 1.30 -0.45
CA VAL A 70 -1.15 2.03 0.49
C VAL A 70 0.13 1.23 0.71
N VAL A 71 1.27 1.80 0.34
CA VAL A 71 2.59 1.26 0.60
C VAL A 71 3.13 1.83 1.90
N VAL A 72 3.54 0.95 2.81
CA VAL A 72 4.10 1.32 4.11
C VAL A 72 5.54 0.81 4.18
N LEU A 73 6.50 1.73 4.21
CA LEU A 73 7.84 1.45 4.69
C LEU A 73 7.81 1.55 6.21
N TRP A 74 8.14 0.46 6.88
CA TRP A 74 8.17 0.40 8.34
C TRP A 74 9.50 -0.13 8.84
N THR A 75 9.79 0.19 10.09
CA THR A 75 10.96 -0.30 10.81
C THR A 75 10.49 -1.01 12.07
N MET A 76 10.99 -2.22 12.28
CA MET A 76 10.91 -2.86 13.59
C MET A 76 12.19 -2.57 14.36
N LEU A 77 12.03 -2.05 15.57
CA LEU A 77 13.10 -1.72 16.50
C LEU A 77 13.09 -2.73 17.65
N GLY A 78 14.18 -3.46 17.81
CA GLY A 78 14.45 -4.27 18.99
C GLY A 78 15.57 -3.66 19.84
N PRO A 79 15.93 -4.28 20.98
CA PRO A 79 16.94 -3.73 21.89
C PRO A 79 18.33 -3.53 21.27
N THR A 80 18.73 -4.43 20.37
CA THR A 80 20.09 -4.48 19.78
C THR A 80 20.09 -4.68 18.26
N TYR A 81 18.91 -4.61 17.64
CA TYR A 81 18.73 -4.85 16.22
C TYR A 81 17.54 -4.03 15.72
N TRP A 82 17.53 -3.78 14.42
CA TRP A 82 16.37 -3.27 13.72
C TRP A 82 16.34 -3.91 12.34
N HIS A 83 15.18 -3.93 11.71
CA HIS A 83 15.07 -4.21 10.28
C HIS A 83 13.94 -3.41 9.66
N HIS A 84 14.07 -3.13 8.37
CA HIS A 84 13.00 -2.51 7.60
C HIS A 84 12.17 -3.57 6.91
N GLY A 85 10.90 -3.25 6.70
CA GLY A 85 10.02 -3.97 5.80
C GLY A 85 9.19 -3.01 4.97
N VAL A 86 8.71 -3.50 3.82
CA VAL A 86 7.76 -2.79 2.98
C VAL A 86 6.54 -3.67 2.80
N THR A 87 5.38 -3.14 3.16
CA THR A 87 4.11 -3.83 3.02
C THR A 87 3.19 -3.03 2.10
N VAL A 88 2.54 -3.74 1.18
CA VAL A 88 1.43 -3.21 0.38
C VAL A 88 0.12 -3.57 1.07
N LEU A 89 -0.70 -2.56 1.33
CA LEU A 89 -2.05 -2.71 1.82
C LEU A 89 -3.00 -2.45 0.65
N ALA A 90 -3.81 -3.45 0.30
CA ALA A 90 -4.79 -3.34 -0.78
C ALA A 90 -6.22 -3.27 -0.22
N ARG A 91 -7.13 -2.65 -0.97
CA ARG A 91 -8.54 -2.55 -0.58
C ARG A 91 -9.22 -3.91 -0.71
N LYS A 92 -9.87 -4.35 0.37
CA LYS A 92 -10.76 -5.52 0.40
C LYS A 92 -12.10 -5.10 1.00
N GLY A 93 -13.04 -4.77 0.11
CA GLY A 93 -14.31 -4.15 0.50
C GLY A 93 -14.10 -2.73 1.05
N GLN A 94 -14.48 -2.50 2.30
CA GLN A 94 -14.35 -1.18 2.94
C GLN A 94 -13.03 -0.97 3.70
N ARG A 95 -12.15 -1.98 3.78
CA ARG A 95 -10.92 -1.94 4.57
C ARG A 95 -9.70 -2.15 3.70
N TYR A 96 -8.58 -1.58 4.13
CA TYR A 96 -7.26 -1.90 3.61
C TYR A 96 -6.67 -3.04 4.44
N VAL A 97 -6.09 -4.04 3.76
CA VAL A 97 -5.51 -5.23 4.41
C VAL A 97 -4.14 -5.54 3.79
N PRO A 98 -3.20 -6.15 4.53
CA PRO A 98 -1.94 -6.62 3.97
C PRO A 98 -2.16 -7.54 2.77
N ALA A 99 -1.56 -7.18 1.65
CA ALA A 99 -1.69 -7.87 0.37
C ALA A 99 -0.34 -8.19 -0.27
N GLY A 100 0.77 -7.92 0.40
CA GLY A 100 2.11 -8.29 -0.04
C GLY A 100 3.17 -7.65 0.85
N GLU A 101 4.25 -8.36 1.12
CA GLU A 101 5.38 -7.87 1.92
C GLU A 101 6.68 -8.29 1.23
N ALA A 102 7.70 -7.44 1.31
CA ALA A 102 9.02 -7.79 0.78
C ALA A 102 9.70 -8.75 1.76
N GLU A 103 9.91 -10.00 1.33
CA GLU A 103 10.48 -11.08 2.16
C GLU A 103 12.02 -11.10 2.18
N GLU A 104 12.68 -10.34 1.29
CA GLU A 104 14.14 -10.26 1.23
C GLU A 104 14.72 -9.17 2.14
N PRO A 105 15.98 -9.32 2.63
CA PRO A 105 16.64 -8.27 3.39
C PRO A 105 16.72 -6.98 2.58
N LEU A 106 16.19 -5.89 3.13
CA LEU A 106 16.18 -4.59 2.44
C LEU A 106 17.49 -3.79 2.62
N GLY A 107 18.40 -4.25 3.47
CA GLY A 107 19.54 -3.46 3.92
C GLY A 107 19.11 -2.33 4.87
N SER A 108 19.91 -1.26 4.97
CA SER A 108 19.50 -0.04 5.67
C SER A 108 18.81 0.90 4.70
N VAL A 109 17.50 1.09 4.86
CA VAL A 109 16.66 1.84 3.94
C VAL A 109 16.71 3.31 4.36
N GLU A 110 17.18 4.15 3.44
CA GLU A 110 17.28 5.61 3.63
C GLU A 110 16.06 6.35 3.09
N GLY A 111 15.26 5.69 2.25
CA GLY A 111 13.96 6.21 1.84
C GLY A 111 13.26 5.39 0.76
N MET A 112 12.00 5.72 0.51
CA MET A 112 11.10 5.07 -0.43
C MET A 112 10.56 6.07 -1.46
N ALA A 113 10.29 5.60 -2.66
CA ALA A 113 9.49 6.31 -3.64
C ALA A 113 8.60 5.31 -4.40
N VAL A 114 7.42 5.76 -4.82
CA VAL A 114 6.60 4.99 -5.76
C VAL A 114 6.54 5.72 -7.09
N ARG A 115 6.98 5.07 -8.17
CA ARG A 115 7.05 5.65 -9.52
C ARG A 115 6.68 4.59 -10.54
N ASN A 116 5.74 4.91 -11.44
CA ASN A 116 5.34 4.03 -12.54
C ASN A 116 4.96 2.60 -12.07
N GLY A 117 4.18 2.49 -10.98
CA GLY A 117 3.77 1.21 -10.37
C GLY A 117 4.89 0.40 -9.70
N ALA A 118 6.11 0.97 -9.59
CA ALA A 118 7.22 0.35 -8.90
C ALA A 118 7.54 1.08 -7.59
N ILE A 119 7.83 0.29 -6.56
CA ILE A 119 8.35 0.77 -5.27
C ILE A 119 9.87 0.77 -5.37
N GLU A 120 10.50 1.93 -5.27
CA GLU A 120 11.94 2.09 -5.24
C GLU A 120 12.41 2.38 -3.82
N LEU A 121 13.41 1.64 -3.35
CA LEU A 121 14.04 1.83 -2.05
C LEU A 121 15.50 2.23 -2.24
N LYS A 122 15.90 3.34 -1.64
CA LYS A 122 17.31 3.72 -1.53
C LYS A 122 17.88 3.06 -0.28
N THR A 123 18.94 2.27 -0.45
CA THR A 123 19.44 1.43 0.65
C THR A 123 20.95 1.43 0.73
N LYS A 124 21.47 1.13 1.92
CA LYS A 124 22.89 0.90 2.21
C LYS A 124 23.12 -0.55 2.58
N TRP A 125 24.19 -1.12 2.02
CA TRP A 125 24.63 -2.49 2.24
C TRP A 125 26.06 -2.55 2.76
N PRO A 126 26.42 -3.58 3.55
CA PRO A 126 27.77 -3.72 4.05
C PRO A 126 28.78 -3.87 2.91
N GLY A 127 29.81 -3.02 2.93
CA GLY A 127 31.03 -3.16 2.17
C GLY A 127 32.09 -3.97 2.94
N PRO A 128 33.19 -4.34 2.28
CA PRO A 128 34.24 -5.17 2.88
C PRO A 128 34.95 -4.51 4.07
N ASN A 129 34.95 -3.18 4.14
CA ASN A 129 35.63 -2.40 5.18
C ASN A 129 34.66 -1.70 6.15
N ASP A 130 33.35 -1.97 6.04
CA ASP A 130 32.35 -1.35 6.89
C ASP A 130 32.34 -2.01 8.27
N ALA A 131 32.17 -1.19 9.31
CA ALA A 131 31.73 -1.71 10.60
C ALA A 131 30.34 -2.37 10.44
N ARG A 132 30.07 -3.44 11.19
CA ARG A 132 28.82 -4.22 11.07
C ARG A 132 27.55 -3.38 11.23
N CYS A 133 27.61 -2.29 12.00
CA CYS A 133 26.50 -1.37 12.24
C CYS A 133 26.18 -0.41 11.10
N CYS A 134 27.15 -0.23 10.19
CA CYS A 134 27.31 1.05 9.52
C CYS A 134 27.61 0.83 8.02
N PRO A 135 26.63 0.27 7.26
CA PRO A 135 26.80 -0.01 5.85
C PRO A 135 26.95 1.27 5.02
N THR A 136 27.81 1.26 4.01
CA THR A 136 28.11 2.43 3.17
C THR A 136 27.81 2.23 1.70
N VAL A 137 27.72 0.99 1.21
CA VAL A 137 27.54 0.68 -0.22
C VAL A 137 26.11 1.00 -0.65
N PRO A 138 25.87 2.00 -1.51
CA PRO A 138 24.53 2.33 -1.96
C PRO A 138 23.99 1.24 -2.89
N LYS A 139 22.73 0.87 -2.70
CA LYS A 139 21.93 0.09 -3.64
C LYS A 139 20.56 0.72 -3.82
N THR A 140 19.95 0.45 -4.96
CA THR A 140 18.54 0.75 -5.19
C THR A 140 17.84 -0.57 -5.40
N LEU A 141 16.92 -0.90 -4.49
CA LEU A 141 16.03 -2.03 -4.65
C LEU A 141 14.76 -1.53 -5.34
N ARG A 142 14.22 -2.33 -6.25
CA ARG A 142 12.94 -2.04 -6.90
C ARG A 142 12.04 -3.23 -6.73
N TYR A 143 10.77 -2.98 -6.45
CA TYR A 143 9.75 -4.00 -6.38
C TYR A 143 8.55 -3.62 -7.23
N ARG A 144 7.95 -4.61 -7.89
CA ARG A 144 6.60 -4.51 -8.44
C ARG A 144 5.65 -5.36 -7.62
N TRP A 145 4.48 -4.81 -7.38
CA TRP A 145 3.38 -5.54 -6.77
C TRP A 145 2.45 -6.05 -7.87
N SER A 146 2.15 -7.34 -7.85
CA SER A 146 1.17 -7.96 -8.75
C SER A 146 0.68 -9.26 -8.15
N GLY A 147 -0.63 -9.50 -8.22
CA GLY A 147 -1.23 -10.76 -7.75
C GLY A 147 -0.96 -11.04 -6.27
N GLY A 148 -0.92 -9.99 -5.44
CA GLY A 148 -0.71 -10.11 -4.00
C GLY A 148 0.73 -10.42 -3.57
N ARG A 149 1.72 -10.13 -4.42
CA ARG A 149 3.13 -10.37 -4.11
C ARG A 149 4.01 -9.21 -4.55
N LEU A 150 4.99 -8.86 -3.72
CA LEU A 150 6.10 -8.00 -4.12
C LEU A 150 7.20 -8.85 -4.76
N THR A 151 7.60 -8.50 -5.97
CA THR A 151 8.69 -9.18 -6.70
C THR A 151 9.79 -8.20 -7.05
N PRO A 152 11.08 -8.58 -6.89
CA PRO A 152 12.18 -7.74 -7.32
C PRO A 152 12.06 -7.36 -8.80
N ALA A 153 12.26 -6.09 -9.10
CA ALA A 153 12.31 -5.53 -10.44
C ALA A 153 13.71 -5.00 -10.73
N LYS A 154 14.10 -4.99 -12.02
CA LYS A 154 15.36 -4.41 -12.48
C LYS A 154 15.20 -2.90 -12.67
#